data_AF-A0A8J6XWA1-F1
#
_entry.id   AF-A0A8J6XWA1-F1
#
_cell.length_a   1.000
_cell.length_b   1.000
_cell.length_c   1.000
_cell.angle_alpha   90.00
_cell.angle_beta   90.00
_cell.angle_gamma   90.00
#
_symmetry.space_group_name_H-M   'P 1'
#
loop_
_entity.id
_entity.type
_entity.pdbx_description
1 polymer ?
#
loop_
_entity_poly.entity_id
_entity_poly.type
_entity_poly.pdbx_seq_one_letter_code
_entity_poly.pdbx_strand_id
1 'polypeptide(L)'
;MKEIRYNTRFLVQLSIFLIVLLTACGFALAYTQYSVSKDATNCRACHGDFRSSPYISLKDGQSWGDDLHDVHRNNMLTGECDTCHASGRFPVFLDSSNGGFTLDPISCIGCHGRAADATSGTSGTGVGLRQHHYRAGQTVCLSCHADSDPAAVTPVSEATLPPYYRTGDPNYPDMPSDPCNPNLTEEQYAASTLGLDNDGDNVYDMLDTDCSGVAATPGESSALALQPLLVTAFDSAGGTMTLSYESGCSSTDHNLEWGALGAVGTYGYNAQTADECGIGIGGTYVWSYPATPTDIFFLIVGNDGSAEGSLGLDSSAGERPENTGGICDFTQSLGDRCD
;
A
#
# COMPACT_ATOMS: atom_id res chain seq x y z
N MET A 1 -42.13 36.84 -33.47
CA MET A 1 -41.01 35.91 -33.27
C MET A 1 -40.02 36.12 -34.41
N LYS A 2 -38.81 36.61 -34.13
CA LYS A 2 -37.75 36.77 -35.14
C LYS A 2 -36.96 35.47 -35.17
N GLU A 3 -36.95 34.78 -36.31
CA GLU A 3 -36.07 33.64 -36.53
C GLU A 3 -34.62 34.11 -36.58
N ILE A 4 -33.80 33.66 -35.64
CA ILE A 4 -32.36 33.81 -35.69
C ILE A 4 -31.83 32.70 -36.61
N ARG A 5 -31.50 33.05 -37.85
CA ARG A 5 -30.83 32.14 -38.77
C ARG A 5 -29.33 32.17 -38.49
N TYR A 6 -28.83 31.15 -37.80
CA TYR A 6 -27.39 30.99 -37.60
C TYR A 6 -26.72 30.60 -38.93
N ASN A 7 -25.62 31.29 -39.27
CA ASN A 7 -24.84 31.00 -40.46
C ASN A 7 -24.17 29.64 -40.30
N THR A 8 -24.45 28.70 -41.20
CA THR A 8 -23.86 27.35 -41.19
C THR A 8 -22.32 27.40 -41.15
N ARG A 9 -21.70 28.42 -41.73
CA ARG A 9 -20.23 28.63 -41.65
C ARG A 9 -19.76 28.96 -40.24
N PHE A 10 -20.55 29.70 -39.46
CA PHE A 10 -20.24 30.04 -38.07
C PHE A 10 -20.34 28.81 -37.17
N LEU A 11 -21.37 27.98 -37.37
CA LEU A 11 -21.52 26.73 -36.61
C LEU A 11 -20.38 25.75 -36.91
N VAL A 12 -19.98 25.60 -38.18
CA VAL A 12 -18.83 24.75 -38.55
C VAL A 12 -17.51 25.26 -37.96
N GLN A 13 -17.26 26.57 -37.99
CA GLN A 13 -16.07 27.15 -37.37
C GLN A 13 -16.05 26.97 -35.86
N LEU A 14 -17.19 27.15 -35.19
CA LEU A 14 -17.31 26.94 -33.75
C LEU A 14 -17.08 25.46 -33.37
N SER A 15 -17.64 24.52 -34.14
CA SER A 15 -17.42 23.08 -33.93
C SER A 15 -15.96 22.69 -34.13
N ILE A 16 -15.28 23.19 -35.17
CA ILE A 16 -13.85 22.93 -35.38
C ILE A 16 -13.03 23.51 -34.23
N PHE A 17 -13.34 24.73 -33.79
CA PHE A 17 -12.64 25.37 -32.67
C PHE A 17 -12.81 24.60 -31.35
N LEU A 18 -14.03 24.10 -31.07
CA LEU A 18 -14.31 23.23 -29.91
C LEU A 18 -13.59 21.89 -29.99
N ILE A 19 -13.53 21.26 -31.17
CA ILE A 19 -12.80 19.99 -31.34
C ILE A 19 -11.30 20.21 -31.14
N VAL A 20 -10.72 21.28 -31.67
CA VAL A 20 -9.30 21.62 -31.46
C VAL A 20 -9.00 21.89 -29.98
N LEU A 21 -9.88 22.60 -29.27
CA LEU A 21 -9.77 22.83 -27.82
C LEU A 21 -9.85 21.53 -27.01
N LEU A 22 -10.74 20.61 -27.38
CA LEU A 22 -10.89 19.31 -26.70
C LEU A 22 -9.72 18.36 -26.98
N THR A 23 -9.04 18.48 -28.14
CA THR A 23 -7.83 17.68 -28.45
C THR A 23 -6.53 18.31 -27.96
N ALA A 24 -6.53 19.57 -27.54
CA ALA A 24 -5.34 20.27 -27.05
C ALA A 24 -5.06 20.04 -25.56
N CYS A 25 -6.01 19.47 -24.81
CA CYS A 25 -5.72 18.80 -23.55
C CYS A 25 -5.03 17.46 -23.86
N GLY A 26 -3.79 17.53 -24.36
CA GLY A 26 -2.93 16.36 -24.40
C GLY A 26 -2.85 15.77 -22.99
N PHE A 27 -2.75 14.44 -22.90
CA PHE A 27 -2.43 13.76 -21.65
C PHE A 27 -1.21 14.43 -21.04
N ALA A 28 -1.45 15.23 -20.03
CA ALA A 28 -0.44 16.10 -19.52
C ALA A 28 0.30 15.30 -18.47
N LEU A 29 1.21 14.42 -18.92
CA LEU A 29 2.17 13.81 -18.03
C LEU A 29 2.95 14.95 -17.38
N ALA A 30 3.33 14.78 -16.11
CA ALA A 30 4.43 15.55 -15.55
C ALA A 30 5.69 15.26 -16.41
N TYR A 31 6.85 15.77 -16.02
CA TYR A 31 8.07 15.40 -16.75
C TYR A 31 8.19 13.88 -16.86
N THR A 32 8.25 13.34 -18.08
CA THR A 32 8.41 11.89 -18.30
C THR A 32 9.83 11.42 -17.98
N GLN A 33 10.77 12.36 -17.89
CA GLN A 33 12.20 12.11 -17.72
C GLN A 33 12.76 13.01 -16.62
N TYR A 34 13.75 12.51 -15.89
CA TYR A 34 14.44 13.28 -14.85
C TYR A 34 15.12 14.56 -15.37
N SER A 35 15.66 14.51 -16.60
CA SER A 35 16.19 15.67 -17.34
C SER A 35 16.15 15.38 -18.85
N VAL A 36 16.11 16.43 -19.69
CA VAL A 36 15.98 16.29 -21.15
C VAL A 36 17.31 16.03 -21.85
N SER A 37 18.39 16.66 -21.40
CA SER A 37 19.72 16.53 -22.04
C SER A 37 20.87 16.47 -21.03
N LYS A 38 20.61 15.87 -19.87
CA LYS A 38 21.52 15.91 -18.70
C LYS A 38 21.83 17.36 -18.28
N ASP A 39 20.89 18.26 -18.54
CA ASP A 39 20.93 19.66 -18.20
C ASP A 39 20.04 19.95 -16.99
N ALA A 40 20.07 21.20 -16.50
CA ALA A 40 19.25 21.65 -15.38
C ALA A 40 17.78 21.87 -15.79
N THR A 41 17.16 20.84 -16.36
CA THR A 41 15.74 20.80 -16.75
C THR A 41 14.99 19.80 -15.89
N ASN A 42 13.66 19.90 -15.89
CA ASN A 42 12.76 18.99 -15.18
C ASN A 42 13.12 18.88 -13.69
N CYS A 43 13.22 17.65 -13.16
CA CYS A 43 13.55 17.35 -11.77
C CYS A 43 14.97 17.78 -11.41
N ARG A 44 15.93 17.65 -12.33
CA ARG A 44 17.34 18.02 -12.12
C ARG A 44 17.53 19.49 -11.74
N ALA A 45 16.63 20.38 -12.19
CA ALA A 45 16.70 21.80 -11.85
C ALA A 45 16.61 22.07 -10.33
N CYS A 46 15.84 21.25 -9.62
CA CYS A 46 15.60 21.38 -8.18
C CYS A 46 16.34 20.33 -7.34
N HIS A 47 16.59 19.14 -7.91
CA HIS A 47 17.21 18.04 -7.19
C HIS A 47 18.70 17.85 -7.50
N GLY A 48 19.26 18.56 -8.48
CA GLY A 48 20.69 18.52 -8.81
C GLY A 48 21.11 17.38 -9.73
N ASP A 49 22.41 17.27 -10.01
CA ASP A 49 22.95 16.20 -10.86
C ASP A 49 23.19 14.93 -10.05
N PHE A 50 22.63 13.81 -10.52
CA PHE A 50 22.82 12.50 -9.92
C PHE A 50 24.28 12.05 -9.88
N ARG A 51 25.14 12.59 -10.75
CA ARG A 51 26.57 12.24 -10.83
C ARG A 51 27.49 13.26 -10.15
N SER A 52 26.95 14.27 -9.47
CA SER A 52 27.77 15.26 -8.76
C SER A 52 28.17 14.70 -7.40
N SER A 53 29.48 14.58 -7.14
CA SER A 53 30.02 14.06 -5.88
C SER A 53 30.90 15.10 -5.15
N PRO A 54 30.64 15.37 -3.85
CA PRO A 54 29.46 14.92 -3.10
C PRO A 54 28.21 15.64 -3.61
N TYR A 55 27.07 14.96 -3.53
CA TYR A 55 25.78 15.60 -3.71
C TYR A 55 25.49 16.48 -2.49
N ILE A 56 25.12 17.75 -2.77
CA ILE A 56 24.65 18.70 -1.79
C ILE A 56 23.20 19.02 -2.13
N SER A 57 22.28 18.71 -1.21
CA SER A 57 20.86 18.98 -1.37
C SER A 57 20.61 20.48 -1.58
N LEU A 58 19.85 20.81 -2.62
CA LEU A 58 19.47 22.19 -2.91
C LEU A 58 18.34 22.70 -1.99
N LYS A 59 17.69 21.79 -1.25
CA LYS A 59 16.60 22.10 -0.31
C LYS A 59 17.13 22.58 1.04
N ASP A 60 18.09 21.85 1.60
CA ASP A 60 18.57 22.02 2.98
C ASP A 60 20.10 22.21 3.09
N GLY A 61 20.84 22.09 1.98
CA GLY A 61 22.30 22.21 1.96
C GLY A 61 23.05 21.02 2.55
N GLN A 62 22.36 19.91 2.86
CA GLN A 62 22.99 18.74 3.45
C GLN A 62 23.81 17.97 2.41
N SER A 63 25.03 17.59 2.81
CA SER A 63 25.91 16.73 2.03
C SER A 63 25.55 15.26 2.25
N TRP A 64 25.43 14.50 1.16
CA TRP A 64 25.18 13.06 1.21
C TRP A 64 26.46 12.24 1.31
N GLY A 65 27.63 12.88 1.32
CA GLY A 65 28.94 12.22 1.38
C GLY A 65 29.35 11.48 0.11
N ASP A 66 28.40 11.21 -0.78
CA ASP A 66 28.55 10.59 -2.10
C ASP A 66 27.61 11.28 -3.12
N ASP A 67 27.54 10.79 -4.36
CA ASP A 67 26.55 11.24 -5.35
C ASP A 67 25.22 10.48 -5.26
N LEU A 68 24.12 11.10 -5.73
CA LEU A 68 22.79 10.47 -5.67
C LEU A 68 22.76 9.15 -6.44
N HIS A 69 23.48 9.06 -7.56
CA HIS A 69 23.47 7.85 -8.38
C HIS A 69 24.05 6.67 -7.63
N ASP A 70 25.18 6.84 -6.95
CA ASP A 70 25.86 5.76 -6.25
C ASP A 70 25.20 5.43 -4.90
N VAL A 71 24.57 6.40 -4.22
CA VAL A 71 23.70 6.10 -3.07
C VAL A 71 22.54 5.19 -3.47
N HIS A 72 21.79 5.53 -4.53
CA HIS A 72 20.68 4.67 -4.97
C HIS A 72 21.19 3.36 -5.55
N ARG A 73 22.20 3.41 -6.41
CA ARG A 73 22.70 2.22 -7.12
C ARG A 73 23.38 1.25 -6.17
N ASN A 74 24.36 1.69 -5.39
CA ASN A 74 25.23 0.79 -4.65
C ASN A 74 24.68 0.46 -3.27
N ASN A 75 24.06 1.44 -2.59
CA ASN A 75 23.55 1.22 -1.24
C ASN A 75 22.17 0.55 -1.35
N MET A 76 21.18 1.24 -1.92
CA MET A 76 19.80 0.73 -1.92
C MET A 76 19.58 -0.46 -2.86
N LEU A 77 20.21 -0.44 -4.05
CA LEU A 77 19.89 -1.39 -5.14
C LEU A 77 21.03 -2.37 -5.45
N THR A 78 22.08 -2.42 -4.64
CA THR A 78 23.18 -3.42 -4.73
C THR A 78 23.79 -3.55 -6.14
N GLY A 79 23.82 -2.45 -6.90
CA GLY A 79 24.42 -2.32 -8.23
C GLY A 79 23.43 -2.43 -9.40
N GLU A 80 22.14 -2.67 -9.15
CA GLU A 80 21.13 -2.87 -10.19
C GLU A 80 20.80 -1.58 -10.94
N CYS A 81 21.42 -1.45 -12.11
CA CYS A 81 21.24 -0.28 -12.96
C CYS A 81 19.86 -0.28 -13.65
N ASP A 82 19.33 -1.47 -13.93
CA ASP A 82 18.15 -1.68 -14.76
C ASP A 82 16.84 -1.36 -14.02
N THR A 83 16.89 -1.27 -12.69
CA THR A 83 15.80 -0.74 -11.85
C THR A 83 15.41 0.68 -12.26
N CYS A 84 16.38 1.53 -12.57
CA CYS A 84 16.14 2.93 -12.97
C CYS A 84 16.33 3.19 -14.47
N HIS A 85 17.00 2.29 -15.19
CA HIS A 85 17.38 2.49 -16.59
C HIS A 85 16.72 1.47 -17.51
N ALA A 86 16.26 1.93 -18.68
CA ALA A 86 15.89 1.07 -19.79
C ALA A 86 17.15 0.60 -20.56
N SER A 87 16.98 0.12 -21.79
CA SER A 87 18.07 -0.33 -22.69
C SER A 87 19.19 0.71 -22.92
N GLY A 88 18.93 1.99 -22.62
CA GLY A 88 19.92 3.05 -22.54
C GLY A 88 19.99 3.65 -21.12
N ARG A 89 21.18 4.07 -20.68
CA ARG A 89 21.37 4.76 -19.39
C ARG A 89 20.82 6.20 -19.36
N PHE A 90 20.42 6.73 -20.52
CA PHE A 90 19.78 8.03 -20.65
C PHE A 90 18.85 8.03 -21.88
N PRO A 91 17.67 8.66 -21.80
CA PRO A 91 17.10 9.34 -20.63
C PRO A 91 16.69 8.37 -19.51
N VAL A 92 16.61 8.88 -18.29
CA VAL A 92 15.99 8.18 -17.15
C VAL A 92 14.52 8.57 -17.12
N PHE A 93 13.65 7.62 -17.42
CA PHE A 93 12.21 7.81 -17.36
C PHE A 93 11.72 7.65 -15.92
N LEU A 94 10.72 8.44 -15.53
CA LEU A 94 10.22 8.40 -14.16
C LEU A 94 9.37 7.15 -13.87
N ASP A 95 8.73 6.60 -14.90
CA ASP A 95 7.72 5.54 -14.81
C ASP A 95 8.02 4.30 -15.66
N SER A 96 9.26 4.16 -16.14
CA SER A 96 9.65 3.01 -16.98
C SER A 96 11.14 2.71 -16.87
N SER A 97 11.46 1.42 -16.74
CA SER A 97 12.82 0.88 -16.77
C SER A 97 12.86 -0.54 -17.33
N ASN A 98 13.99 -1.24 -17.22
CA ASN A 98 14.07 -2.67 -17.52
C ASN A 98 13.65 -3.54 -16.33
N GLY A 99 13.58 -2.97 -15.12
CA GLY A 99 13.36 -3.70 -13.87
C GLY A 99 14.64 -4.26 -13.24
N GLY A 100 14.52 -4.70 -12.00
CA GLY A 100 15.58 -5.38 -11.24
C GLY A 100 15.34 -6.90 -11.18
N PHE A 101 16.17 -7.63 -10.42
CA PHE A 101 16.00 -9.08 -10.24
C PHE A 101 14.61 -9.46 -9.68
N THR A 102 14.03 -8.64 -8.79
CA THR A 102 12.66 -8.80 -8.26
C THR A 102 11.85 -7.50 -8.24
N LEU A 103 12.33 -6.47 -8.95
CA LEU A 103 11.73 -5.14 -8.99
C LEU A 103 11.08 -4.89 -10.35
N ASP A 104 9.81 -4.47 -10.34
CA ASP A 104 9.04 -4.18 -11.55
C ASP A 104 9.70 -3.09 -12.42
N PRO A 105 9.44 -3.05 -13.74
CA PRO A 105 10.08 -2.09 -14.67
C PRO A 105 9.49 -0.67 -14.61
N ILE A 106 9.45 -0.06 -13.42
CA ILE A 106 8.73 1.20 -13.14
C ILE A 106 9.61 2.38 -12.69
N SER A 107 10.92 2.20 -12.48
CA SER A 107 11.85 3.31 -12.19
C SER A 107 11.48 4.11 -10.92
N CYS A 108 11.64 5.43 -10.93
CA CYS A 108 11.52 6.34 -9.79
C CYS A 108 10.19 6.19 -9.03
N ILE A 109 9.07 5.98 -9.73
CA ILE A 109 7.77 5.81 -9.08
C ILE A 109 7.63 4.51 -8.28
N GLY A 110 8.57 3.56 -8.40
CA GLY A 110 8.59 2.38 -7.54
C GLY A 110 8.93 2.70 -6.09
N CYS A 111 9.74 3.74 -5.84
CA CYS A 111 9.99 4.25 -4.49
C CYS A 111 9.13 5.49 -4.17
N HIS A 112 8.84 6.34 -5.17
CA HIS A 112 8.23 7.66 -4.95
C HIS A 112 6.78 7.76 -5.45
N GLY A 113 6.13 6.63 -5.66
CA GLY A 113 4.73 6.56 -6.07
C GLY A 113 4.05 5.29 -5.58
N ARG A 114 2.72 5.28 -5.59
CA ARG A 114 1.92 4.17 -5.05
C ARG A 114 0.84 3.77 -6.03
N ALA A 115 0.64 2.46 -6.20
CA ALA A 115 -0.39 1.94 -7.09
C ALA A 115 -1.81 2.26 -6.59
N ALA A 116 -2.00 2.40 -5.28
CA ALA A 116 -3.29 2.73 -4.68
C ALA A 116 -3.75 4.18 -4.99
N ASP A 117 -2.81 5.06 -5.33
CA ASP A 117 -3.09 6.41 -5.84
C ASP A 117 -3.41 6.43 -7.35
N ALA A 118 -3.29 5.30 -8.04
CA ALA A 118 -3.45 5.26 -9.48
C ALA A 118 -4.92 5.45 -9.89
N THR A 119 -5.14 6.36 -10.83
CA THR A 119 -6.44 6.50 -11.53
C THR A 119 -6.50 5.62 -12.78
N SER A 120 -5.35 5.39 -13.44
CA SER A 120 -5.19 4.43 -14.53
C SER A 120 -3.70 4.18 -14.83
N GLY A 121 -3.25 2.93 -14.84
CA GLY A 121 -1.84 2.61 -15.06
C GLY A 121 -0.93 3.33 -14.05
N THR A 122 0.08 4.06 -14.54
CA THR A 122 0.95 4.92 -13.70
C THR A 122 0.39 6.33 -13.49
N SER A 123 -0.74 6.67 -14.12
CA SER A 123 -1.40 7.96 -13.90
C SER A 123 -1.97 8.02 -12.49
N GLY A 124 -1.63 9.07 -11.75
CA GLY A 124 -2.04 9.24 -10.36
C GLY A 124 -0.99 8.76 -9.35
N THR A 125 -0.14 7.77 -9.68
CA THR A 125 0.73 7.09 -8.69
C THR A 125 1.66 8.02 -7.91
N GLY A 126 2.10 9.13 -8.50
CA GLY A 126 2.92 10.14 -7.82
C GLY A 126 2.14 11.30 -7.17
N VAL A 127 0.86 11.13 -6.81
CA VAL A 127 0.01 12.24 -6.30
C VAL A 127 0.55 12.80 -4.99
N GLY A 128 0.92 11.97 -4.02
CA GLY A 128 1.51 12.46 -2.77
C GLY A 128 2.81 13.23 -3.01
N LEU A 129 3.70 12.71 -3.87
CA LEU A 129 4.89 13.47 -4.31
C LEU A 129 4.54 14.81 -4.98
N ARG A 130 3.46 14.89 -5.78
CA ARG A 130 3.00 16.16 -6.37
C ARG A 130 2.48 17.12 -5.31
N GLN A 131 1.78 16.63 -4.28
CA GLN A 131 1.29 17.45 -3.18
C GLN A 131 2.42 17.95 -2.27
N HIS A 132 3.43 17.11 -1.99
CA HIS A 132 4.68 17.54 -1.35
C HIS A 132 5.30 18.73 -2.12
N HIS A 133 5.45 18.59 -3.44
CA HIS A 133 5.96 19.66 -4.30
C HIS A 133 5.08 20.92 -4.26
N TYR A 134 3.76 20.77 -4.30
CA TYR A 134 2.82 21.89 -4.22
C TYR A 134 3.01 22.68 -2.91
N ARG A 135 3.11 21.98 -1.77
CA ARG A 135 3.34 22.61 -0.46
C ARG A 135 4.73 23.23 -0.34
N ALA A 136 5.72 22.69 -1.07
CA ALA A 136 7.04 23.28 -1.24
C ALA A 136 7.07 24.47 -2.23
N GLY A 137 5.91 24.86 -2.79
CA GLY A 137 5.77 25.98 -3.73
C GLY A 137 6.03 25.65 -5.20
N GLN A 138 6.28 24.37 -5.53
CA GLN A 138 6.48 23.90 -6.90
C GLN A 138 5.14 23.51 -7.54
N THR A 139 4.55 24.44 -8.29
CA THR A 139 3.21 24.29 -8.88
C THR A 139 3.21 24.04 -10.38
N VAL A 140 4.38 23.77 -10.98
CA VAL A 140 4.52 23.55 -12.44
C VAL A 140 3.61 22.43 -12.95
N CYS A 141 3.35 21.41 -12.12
CA CYS A 141 2.49 20.28 -12.44
C CYS A 141 0.99 20.63 -12.40
N LEU A 142 0.56 21.66 -11.64
CA LEU A 142 -0.85 21.96 -11.36
C LEU A 142 -1.68 22.22 -12.63
N SER A 143 -1.07 22.81 -13.65
CA SER A 143 -1.73 23.08 -14.94
C SER A 143 -2.21 21.82 -15.67
N CYS A 144 -1.65 20.67 -15.30
CA CYS A 144 -1.79 19.38 -15.93
C CYS A 144 -2.41 18.36 -14.97
N HIS A 145 -2.05 18.47 -13.70
CA HIS A 145 -2.34 17.55 -12.61
C HIS A 145 -3.12 18.30 -11.52
N ALA A 146 -4.44 18.36 -11.67
CA ALA A 146 -5.30 19.01 -10.66
C ALA A 146 -5.17 18.36 -9.28
N ASP A 147 -4.80 17.07 -9.23
CA ASP A 147 -4.51 16.31 -8.02
C ASP A 147 -3.23 16.74 -7.29
N SER A 148 -2.43 17.65 -7.88
CA SER A 148 -1.33 18.31 -7.18
C SER A 148 -1.82 19.28 -6.10
N ASP A 149 -3.07 19.75 -6.19
CA ASP A 149 -3.67 20.59 -5.14
C ASP A 149 -4.22 19.69 -4.02
N PRO A 150 -3.71 19.80 -2.78
CA PRO A 150 -4.21 19.01 -1.64
C PRO A 150 -5.69 19.23 -1.34
N ALA A 151 -6.30 20.32 -1.83
CA ALA A 151 -7.74 20.54 -1.72
C ALA A 151 -8.57 19.71 -2.72
N ALA A 152 -7.95 19.16 -3.76
CA ALA A 152 -8.64 18.45 -4.85
C ALA A 152 -8.71 16.94 -4.62
N VAL A 153 -7.67 16.34 -4.04
CA VAL A 153 -7.54 14.90 -3.82
C VAL A 153 -6.82 14.67 -2.48
N THR A 154 -7.28 13.68 -1.72
CA THR A 154 -6.53 13.13 -0.58
C THR A 154 -5.84 11.85 -1.06
N PRO A 155 -4.51 11.79 -1.09
CA PRO A 155 -3.76 10.57 -1.41
C PRO A 155 -4.04 9.45 -0.40
N VAL A 156 -3.61 8.23 -0.72
CA VAL A 156 -3.60 7.15 0.27
C VAL A 156 -2.61 7.47 1.40
N SER A 157 -2.81 6.82 2.54
CA SER A 157 -2.09 7.10 3.79
C SER A 157 -0.59 6.93 3.68
N GLU A 158 0.18 7.61 4.55
CA GLU A 158 1.65 7.48 4.58
C GLU A 158 2.12 6.01 4.75
N ALA A 159 1.39 5.24 5.56
CA ALA A 159 1.61 3.82 5.80
C ALA A 159 1.43 2.91 4.56
N THR A 160 0.83 3.42 3.47
CA THR A 160 0.70 2.64 2.23
C THR A 160 2.03 2.58 1.50
N LEU A 161 2.63 1.38 1.44
CA LEU A 161 3.97 1.19 0.89
C LEU A 161 4.06 1.44 -0.63
N PRO A 162 5.09 2.17 -1.10
CA PRO A 162 5.49 2.16 -2.51
C PRO A 162 5.90 0.76 -3.00
N PRO A 163 5.79 0.43 -4.31
CA PRO A 163 6.03 -0.92 -4.83
C PRO A 163 7.42 -1.53 -4.54
N TYR A 164 8.44 -0.69 -4.40
CA TYR A 164 9.81 -1.12 -4.09
C TYR A 164 10.07 -1.18 -2.59
N TYR A 165 9.17 -0.71 -1.72
CA TYR A 165 9.37 -0.80 -0.28
C TYR A 165 9.12 -2.23 0.18
N ARG A 166 10.15 -2.86 0.76
CA ARG A 166 10.11 -4.26 1.19
C ARG A 166 10.95 -4.48 2.43
N THR A 167 10.36 -5.07 3.46
CA THR A 167 11.08 -5.47 4.67
C THR A 167 11.84 -6.78 4.43
N GLY A 168 13.15 -6.79 4.69
CA GLY A 168 13.94 -8.01 4.76
C GLY A 168 14.24 -8.70 3.43
N ASP A 169 14.23 -7.98 2.29
CA ASP A 169 14.66 -8.55 1.01
C ASP A 169 16.18 -8.83 1.06
N PRO A 170 16.64 -10.10 1.00
CA PRO A 170 18.06 -10.42 1.08
C PRO A 170 18.86 -9.94 -0.13
N ASN A 171 18.20 -9.57 -1.24
CA ASN A 171 18.86 -9.00 -2.43
C ASN A 171 19.09 -7.49 -2.30
N TYR A 172 18.28 -6.81 -1.47
CA TYR A 172 18.34 -5.37 -1.26
C TYR A 172 18.22 -5.04 0.25
N PRO A 173 19.21 -5.43 1.06
CA PRO A 173 19.13 -5.32 2.52
C PRO A 173 19.06 -3.86 3.02
N ASP A 174 19.53 -2.92 2.20
CA ASP A 174 19.58 -1.49 2.48
C ASP A 174 18.55 -0.71 1.64
N MET A 175 17.50 -1.36 1.14
CA MET A 175 16.38 -0.66 0.50
C MET A 175 15.41 -0.14 1.56
N PRO A 176 14.85 1.08 1.42
CA PRO A 176 13.82 1.56 2.32
C PRO A 176 12.67 0.56 2.43
N SER A 177 12.14 0.38 3.64
CA SER A 177 11.13 -0.64 3.91
C SER A 177 9.84 -0.10 4.53
N ASP A 178 9.88 1.08 5.14
CA ASP A 178 8.72 1.71 5.77
C ASP A 178 8.82 3.24 5.70
N PRO A 179 7.91 3.94 4.96
CA PRO A 179 7.87 5.40 4.88
C PRO A 179 7.64 6.06 6.25
N CYS A 180 6.93 5.37 7.15
CA CYS A 180 6.68 5.82 8.51
C CYS A 180 7.92 5.75 9.42
N ASN A 181 8.99 5.08 8.95
CA ASN A 181 10.31 5.07 9.57
C ASN A 181 10.26 4.87 11.11
N PRO A 182 9.52 3.87 11.63
CA PRO A 182 9.27 3.69 13.06
C PRO A 182 10.56 3.41 13.85
N ASN A 183 11.54 2.81 13.19
CA ASN A 183 12.83 2.46 13.78
C ASN A 183 13.90 3.55 13.62
N LEU A 184 13.56 4.71 13.04
CA LEU A 184 14.44 5.86 12.80
C LEU A 184 15.80 5.49 12.21
N THR A 185 15.87 4.43 11.41
CA THR A 185 17.14 3.90 10.87
C THR A 185 16.94 3.28 9.50
N GLU A 186 15.71 2.88 9.18
CA GLU A 186 15.36 2.19 7.92
C GLU A 186 15.45 3.13 6.71
N GLU A 187 15.36 4.44 6.88
CA GLU A 187 15.48 5.41 5.77
C GLU A 187 16.73 6.32 5.85
N GLN A 188 17.61 6.08 6.83
CA GLN A 188 18.73 6.97 7.15
C GLN A 188 19.99 6.65 6.34
N TYR A 189 19.95 6.84 5.03
CA TYR A 189 21.07 6.46 4.17
C TYR A 189 22.13 7.55 4.02
N ALA A 190 21.72 8.81 3.82
CA ALA A 190 22.68 9.84 3.43
C ALA A 190 22.37 11.27 3.91
N ALA A 191 21.13 11.61 4.22
CA ALA A 191 20.79 12.99 4.58
C ALA A 191 19.72 13.12 5.66
N SER A 192 18.46 12.92 5.29
CA SER A 192 17.36 13.10 6.22
C SER A 192 17.34 11.99 7.25
N THR A 193 16.99 12.33 8.49
CA THR A 193 16.55 11.35 9.50
C THR A 193 15.06 11.05 9.38
N LEU A 194 14.32 11.88 8.64
CA LEU A 194 12.90 11.73 8.33
C LEU A 194 12.73 10.79 7.15
N GLY A 195 11.66 10.02 7.19
CA GLY A 195 11.18 9.15 6.13
C GLY A 195 10.56 9.90 4.96
N LEU A 196 10.08 9.14 3.99
CA LEU A 196 9.40 9.62 2.81
C LEU A 196 7.95 10.01 3.10
N ASP A 197 7.68 11.32 3.07
CA ASP A 197 6.33 11.93 2.96
C ASP A 197 5.71 11.58 1.61
N ASN A 198 5.19 10.35 1.53
CA ASN A 198 4.69 9.72 0.32
C ASN A 198 3.21 10.07 0.06
N ASP A 199 2.49 10.64 1.04
CA ASP A 199 1.12 11.15 0.93
C ASP A 199 1.06 12.68 0.71
N GLY A 200 2.16 13.39 0.98
CA GLY A 200 2.37 14.77 0.55
C GLY A 200 1.75 15.81 1.46
N ASP A 201 1.53 15.51 2.74
CA ASP A 201 0.89 16.43 3.69
C ASP A 201 1.89 17.32 4.49
N ASN A 202 3.20 17.01 4.39
CA ASN A 202 4.33 17.58 5.13
C ASN A 202 4.38 17.23 6.64
N VAL A 203 3.72 16.16 7.04
CA VAL A 203 3.99 15.43 8.27
C VAL A 203 4.83 14.21 7.88
N TYR A 204 5.58 13.65 8.85
CA TYR A 204 6.60 12.65 8.58
C TYR A 204 6.67 11.68 9.76
N ASP A 205 7.11 10.46 9.46
CA ASP A 205 7.42 9.42 10.44
C ASP A 205 6.22 9.15 11.38
N MET A 206 6.49 8.63 12.58
CA MET A 206 5.51 8.43 13.65
C MET A 206 4.85 9.73 14.19
N LEU A 207 5.22 10.92 13.69
CA LEU A 207 4.46 12.14 13.96
C LEU A 207 3.25 12.28 13.03
N ASP A 208 3.25 11.57 11.91
CA ASP A 208 2.12 11.46 11.01
C ASP A 208 1.02 10.61 11.64
N THR A 209 -0.22 11.10 11.55
CA THR A 209 -1.40 10.36 12.00
C THR A 209 -1.65 9.09 11.20
N ASP A 210 -1.20 9.04 9.95
CA ASP A 210 -1.26 7.87 9.09
C ASP A 210 -0.27 6.79 9.52
N CYS A 211 0.85 7.20 10.11
CA CYS A 211 1.86 6.33 10.70
C CYS A 211 1.60 5.99 12.17
N SER A 212 0.68 6.72 12.80
CA SER A 212 0.15 6.43 14.13
C SER A 212 -0.80 5.25 14.03
N GLY A 213 -0.28 4.08 13.65
CA GLY A 213 -1.00 2.87 13.25
C GLY A 213 -2.50 2.95 13.44
N VAL A 214 -3.25 3.05 12.34
CA VAL A 214 -4.63 2.57 12.35
C VAL A 214 -4.55 1.20 13.02
N ALA A 215 -5.23 1.01 14.15
CA ALA A 215 -5.11 -0.23 14.91
C ALA A 215 -5.29 -1.37 13.90
N ALA A 216 -4.22 -2.13 13.63
CA ALA A 216 -4.26 -3.08 12.53
C ALA A 216 -5.49 -3.95 12.73
N THR A 217 -6.24 -4.22 11.66
CA THR A 217 -7.42 -5.06 11.83
C THR A 217 -6.93 -6.40 12.39
N PRO A 218 -7.62 -6.99 13.38
CA PRO A 218 -7.18 -8.23 13.99
C PRO A 218 -6.70 -9.27 12.96
N GLY A 219 -5.48 -9.78 13.14
CA GLY A 219 -4.84 -10.68 12.18
C GLY A 219 -5.29 -12.13 12.23
N GLU A 220 -4.84 -12.95 11.28
CA GLU A 220 -5.01 -14.40 11.34
C GLU A 220 -4.26 -14.99 12.55
N SER A 221 -4.92 -15.90 13.27
CA SER A 221 -4.39 -16.58 14.45
C SER A 221 -3.39 -17.72 14.14
N SER A 222 -2.95 -17.84 12.87
CA SER A 222 -2.15 -18.97 12.36
C SER A 222 -1.04 -18.63 11.35
N ALA A 223 -0.43 -17.44 11.40
CA ALA A 223 0.58 -16.98 10.42
C ALA A 223 1.85 -17.86 10.31
N LEU A 224 2.49 -17.85 9.13
CA LEU A 224 3.59 -18.75 8.68
C LEU A 224 4.85 -18.81 9.57
N ALA A 225 5.07 -17.84 10.46
CA ALA A 225 6.18 -17.85 11.42
C ALA A 225 5.87 -18.66 12.70
N LEU A 226 4.62 -19.08 12.89
CA LEU A 226 4.09 -19.69 14.10
C LEU A 226 3.46 -21.05 13.75
N GLN A 227 3.62 -22.03 14.63
CA GLN A 227 3.00 -23.35 14.46
C GLN A 227 1.47 -23.15 14.30
N PRO A 228 0.82 -23.85 13.34
CA PRO A 228 -0.55 -23.54 12.93
C PRO A 228 -1.56 -23.68 14.07
N LEU A 229 -2.78 -23.18 13.85
CA LEU A 229 -3.96 -23.65 14.57
C LEU A 229 -3.97 -25.18 14.62
N LEU A 230 -3.87 -25.76 15.82
CA LEU A 230 -3.69 -27.20 16.02
C LEU A 230 -4.73 -27.76 16.99
N VAL A 231 -5.33 -28.89 16.62
CA VAL A 231 -6.02 -29.75 17.58
C VAL A 231 -4.99 -30.60 18.31
N THR A 232 -4.69 -30.26 19.55
CA THR A 232 -3.66 -30.94 20.37
C THR A 232 -4.20 -32.12 21.17
N ALA A 233 -5.50 -32.16 21.43
CA ALA A 233 -6.19 -33.31 22.02
C ALA A 233 -7.64 -33.40 21.54
N PHE A 234 -8.16 -34.62 21.44
CA PHE A 234 -9.56 -34.89 21.07
C PHE A 234 -10.13 -36.02 21.92
N ASP A 235 -11.09 -35.69 22.79
CA ASP A 235 -11.85 -36.65 23.57
C ASP A 235 -13.25 -36.82 22.97
N SER A 236 -13.37 -37.84 22.12
CA SER A 236 -14.65 -38.22 21.52
C SER A 236 -15.71 -38.72 22.52
N ALA A 237 -15.29 -39.24 23.67
CA ALA A 237 -16.21 -39.77 24.68
C ALA A 237 -16.75 -38.65 25.59
N GLY A 238 -15.89 -37.69 25.94
CA GLY A 238 -16.23 -36.51 26.73
C GLY A 238 -16.79 -35.34 25.92
N GLY A 239 -16.69 -35.36 24.59
CA GLY A 239 -17.15 -34.27 23.74
C GLY A 239 -16.29 -33.02 23.83
N THR A 240 -14.97 -33.17 23.99
CA THR A 240 -14.04 -32.04 24.11
C THR A 240 -12.89 -32.09 23.11
N MET A 241 -12.44 -30.92 22.68
CA MET A 241 -11.32 -30.72 21.78
C MET A 241 -10.40 -29.65 22.39
N THR A 242 -9.09 -29.89 22.40
CA THR A 242 -8.11 -28.91 22.86
C THR A 242 -7.43 -28.27 21.66
N LEU A 243 -7.57 -26.96 21.55
CA LEU A 243 -7.03 -26.14 20.46
C LEU A 243 -5.79 -25.40 20.94
N SER A 244 -4.78 -25.29 20.08
CA SER A 244 -3.63 -24.41 20.27
C SER A 244 -3.59 -23.39 19.13
N TYR A 245 -3.44 -22.12 19.47
CA TYR A 245 -3.42 -21.00 18.52
C TYR A 245 -2.59 -19.85 19.08
N GLU A 246 -2.19 -18.91 18.24
CA GLU A 246 -1.40 -17.75 18.64
C GLU A 246 -2.21 -16.46 18.48
N SER A 247 -1.68 -15.36 19.02
CA SER A 247 -2.31 -14.05 18.85
C SER A 247 -2.19 -13.59 17.40
N GLY A 248 -3.32 -13.25 16.77
CA GLY A 248 -3.31 -12.36 15.61
C GLY A 248 -2.73 -11.00 15.98
N CYS A 249 -2.13 -10.27 15.02
CA CYS A 249 -1.72 -8.89 15.30
C CYS A 249 -2.94 -8.07 15.71
N SER A 250 -2.74 -7.08 16.58
CA SER A 250 -3.78 -6.18 17.08
C SER A 250 -5.05 -6.84 17.64
N SER A 251 -5.05 -8.17 17.78
CA SER A 251 -6.13 -8.93 18.38
C SER A 251 -6.00 -8.81 19.89
N THR A 252 -7.02 -8.26 20.53
CA THR A 252 -7.10 -8.24 22.00
C THR A 252 -7.82 -9.47 22.54
N ASP A 253 -8.48 -10.23 21.67
CA ASP A 253 -9.14 -11.49 21.97
C ASP A 253 -9.35 -12.32 20.69
N HIS A 254 -9.90 -13.52 20.82
CA HIS A 254 -10.33 -14.34 19.68
C HIS A 254 -11.72 -14.93 19.92
N ASN A 255 -12.41 -15.22 18.81
CA ASN A 255 -13.65 -15.97 18.77
C ASN A 255 -13.38 -17.33 18.10
N LEU A 256 -14.05 -18.38 18.57
CA LEU A 256 -14.11 -19.65 17.85
C LEU A 256 -15.42 -19.70 17.10
N GLU A 257 -15.36 -19.79 15.78
CA GLU A 257 -16.53 -19.95 14.92
C GLU A 257 -16.60 -21.37 14.37
N TRP A 258 -17.80 -21.92 14.20
CA TRP A 258 -17.95 -23.27 13.65
C TRP A 258 -19.22 -23.48 12.82
N GLY A 259 -19.19 -24.53 12.00
CA GLY A 259 -20.33 -24.96 11.20
C GLY A 259 -20.26 -26.43 10.83
N ALA A 260 -21.29 -26.92 10.12
CA ALA A 260 -21.30 -28.29 9.62
C ALA A 260 -20.20 -28.48 8.55
N LEU A 261 -19.43 -29.57 8.60
CA LEU A 261 -18.35 -29.80 7.63
C LEU A 261 -18.84 -29.77 6.17
N GLY A 262 -20.05 -30.27 5.91
CA GLY A 262 -20.68 -30.22 4.58
C GLY A 262 -21.05 -28.81 4.09
N ALA A 263 -21.01 -27.80 4.96
CA ALA A 263 -21.36 -26.41 4.67
C ALA A 263 -20.13 -25.49 4.48
N VAL A 264 -18.90 -26.03 4.56
CA VAL A 264 -17.67 -25.26 4.36
C VAL A 264 -17.68 -24.52 3.02
N GLY A 265 -18.10 -25.18 1.94
CA GLY A 265 -18.10 -24.61 0.59
C GLY A 265 -19.16 -23.53 0.35
N THR A 266 -20.07 -23.32 1.30
CA THR A 266 -21.08 -22.27 1.27
C THR A 266 -20.92 -21.29 2.44
N TYR A 267 -19.84 -21.40 3.20
CA TYR A 267 -19.59 -20.58 4.40
C TYR A 267 -20.76 -20.64 5.40
N GLY A 268 -21.33 -21.84 5.56
CA GLY A 268 -22.48 -22.04 6.44
C GLY A 268 -22.07 -22.18 7.90
N TYR A 269 -21.83 -21.05 8.56
CA TYR A 269 -21.68 -20.97 10.01
C TYR A 269 -23.04 -21.17 10.71
N ASN A 270 -23.02 -21.71 11.91
CA ASN A 270 -24.25 -21.93 12.69
C ASN A 270 -24.61 -20.69 13.54
N ALA A 271 -24.94 -19.57 12.89
CA ALA A 271 -25.01 -18.21 13.46
C ALA A 271 -25.75 -18.02 14.82
N GLN A 272 -26.57 -18.95 15.32
CA GLN A 272 -27.19 -18.80 16.66
C GLN A 272 -26.49 -19.57 17.79
N THR A 273 -25.63 -20.54 17.49
CA THR A 273 -24.90 -21.34 18.50
C THR A 273 -23.44 -21.61 18.09
N ALA A 274 -22.97 -20.98 17.01
CA ALA A 274 -21.69 -21.25 16.34
C ALA A 274 -20.47 -20.65 17.01
N ASP A 275 -20.64 -19.84 18.04
CA ASP A 275 -19.54 -18.99 18.47
C ASP A 275 -19.23 -19.22 19.95
N GLU A 276 -17.95 -19.40 20.25
CA GLU A 276 -17.43 -19.23 21.60
C GLU A 276 -16.69 -17.90 21.65
N CYS A 277 -17.21 -16.95 22.44
CA CYS A 277 -16.62 -15.64 22.55
C CYS A 277 -15.46 -15.67 23.54
N GLY A 278 -14.44 -14.86 23.26
CA GLY A 278 -13.40 -14.55 24.22
C GLY A 278 -12.61 -15.77 24.67
N ILE A 279 -12.13 -16.55 23.70
CA ILE A 279 -11.32 -17.73 23.96
C ILE A 279 -9.89 -17.37 24.41
N GLY A 280 -9.53 -16.09 24.38
CA GLY A 280 -8.26 -15.52 24.82
C GLY A 280 -7.40 -14.97 23.66
N ILE A 281 -6.26 -14.39 24.02
CA ILE A 281 -5.29 -13.84 23.05
C ILE A 281 -4.40 -14.89 22.38
N GLY A 282 -4.55 -16.18 22.70
CA GLY A 282 -3.64 -17.23 22.26
C GLY A 282 -3.42 -18.31 23.32
N GLY A 283 -2.56 -19.27 22.99
CA GLY A 283 -2.23 -20.40 23.84
C GLY A 283 -3.15 -21.59 23.58
N THR A 284 -3.71 -22.16 24.65
CA THR A 284 -4.52 -23.39 24.58
C THR A 284 -5.93 -23.16 25.09
N TYR A 285 -6.93 -23.64 24.35
CA TYR A 285 -8.34 -23.56 24.71
C TYR A 285 -9.00 -24.94 24.67
N VAL A 286 -9.74 -25.31 25.72
CA VAL A 286 -10.49 -26.57 25.78
C VAL A 286 -11.95 -26.29 25.42
N TRP A 287 -12.32 -26.67 24.21
CA TRP A 287 -13.65 -26.47 23.66
C TRP A 287 -14.53 -27.70 23.89
N SER A 288 -15.75 -27.48 24.36
CA SER A 288 -16.81 -28.52 24.41
C SER A 288 -17.60 -28.48 23.10
N TYR A 289 -17.12 -29.19 22.08
CA TYR A 289 -17.70 -29.10 20.74
C TYR A 289 -19.12 -29.71 20.70
N PRO A 290 -20.00 -29.20 19.82
CA PRO A 290 -21.38 -29.63 19.73
C PRO A 290 -21.50 -31.10 19.29
N ALA A 291 -22.42 -31.85 19.89
CA ALA A 291 -22.71 -33.22 19.47
C ALA A 291 -23.49 -33.30 18.14
N THR A 292 -24.02 -32.18 17.63
CA THR A 292 -24.73 -32.12 16.36
C THR A 292 -24.42 -30.78 15.67
N PRO A 293 -23.95 -30.80 14.40
CA PRO A 293 -23.70 -31.98 13.57
C PRO A 293 -22.49 -32.81 14.06
N THR A 294 -22.39 -34.07 13.62
CA THR A 294 -21.29 -34.98 14.01
C THR A 294 -19.96 -34.64 13.35
N ASP A 295 -20.02 -33.95 12.20
CA ASP A 295 -18.86 -33.50 11.45
C ASP A 295 -18.92 -31.98 11.35
N ILE A 296 -17.88 -31.32 11.84
CA ILE A 296 -17.78 -29.86 11.95
C ILE A 296 -16.51 -29.35 11.27
N PHE A 297 -16.55 -28.08 10.87
CA PHE A 297 -15.35 -27.26 10.70
C PHE A 297 -15.38 -26.14 11.74
N PHE A 298 -14.21 -25.58 12.04
CA PHE A 298 -14.10 -24.42 12.91
C PHE A 298 -12.99 -23.48 12.43
N LEU A 299 -13.07 -22.22 12.85
CA LEU A 299 -12.12 -21.14 12.62
C LEU A 299 -11.82 -20.47 13.97
N ILE A 300 -10.64 -19.86 14.10
CA ILE A 300 -10.32 -18.94 15.19
C ILE A 300 -10.06 -17.56 14.61
N VAL A 301 -10.91 -16.62 14.96
CA VAL A 301 -10.96 -15.27 14.39
C VAL A 301 -10.47 -14.28 15.44
N GLY A 302 -9.42 -13.53 15.13
CA GLY A 302 -8.94 -12.45 15.99
C GLY A 302 -9.97 -11.31 16.06
N ASN A 303 -10.12 -10.69 17.22
CA ASN A 303 -10.93 -9.49 17.40
C ASN A 303 -10.27 -8.49 18.36
N ASP A 304 -10.66 -7.23 18.28
CA ASP A 304 -10.21 -6.15 19.18
C ASP A 304 -11.30 -5.67 20.16
N GLY A 305 -12.40 -6.43 20.25
CA GLY A 305 -13.60 -6.06 20.99
C GLY A 305 -14.50 -5.03 20.27
N SER A 306 -14.16 -4.61 19.05
CA SER A 306 -14.96 -3.70 18.22
C SER A 306 -15.14 -4.20 16.78
N ALA A 307 -14.11 -4.83 16.23
CA ALA A 307 -14.07 -5.43 14.91
C ALA A 307 -13.44 -6.83 14.99
N GLU A 308 -13.75 -7.65 14.00
CA GLU A 308 -13.05 -8.91 13.78
C GLU A 308 -12.19 -8.86 12.52
N GLY A 309 -11.22 -9.76 12.50
CA GLY A 309 -10.23 -9.93 11.47
C GLY A 309 -10.67 -10.79 10.30
N SER A 310 -9.68 -11.36 9.64
CA SER A 310 -9.92 -12.37 8.62
C SER A 310 -10.49 -13.66 9.20
N LEU A 311 -11.41 -14.26 8.46
CA LEU A 311 -11.90 -15.64 8.67
C LEU A 311 -11.05 -16.66 7.88
N GLY A 312 -10.02 -16.20 7.19
CA GLY A 312 -9.12 -16.95 6.34
C GLY A 312 -9.52 -16.92 4.86
N LEU A 313 -8.55 -17.26 4.00
CA LEU A 313 -8.78 -17.33 2.55
C LEU A 313 -9.44 -18.66 2.12
N ASP A 314 -10.16 -18.61 1.01
CA ASP A 314 -10.69 -19.78 0.30
C ASP A 314 -9.65 -20.37 -0.69
N SER A 315 -10.01 -21.45 -1.39
CA SER A 315 -9.10 -22.09 -2.36
C SER A 315 -8.79 -21.23 -3.59
N SER A 316 -9.50 -20.13 -3.79
CA SER A 316 -9.28 -19.13 -4.84
C SER A 316 -8.55 -17.89 -4.31
N ALA A 317 -8.03 -17.93 -3.08
CA ALA A 317 -7.44 -16.80 -2.35
C ALA A 317 -8.41 -15.62 -2.12
N GLY A 318 -9.72 -15.87 -2.19
CA GLY A 318 -10.74 -14.90 -1.80
C GLY A 318 -11.01 -14.98 -0.31
N GLU A 319 -11.29 -13.84 0.33
CA GLU A 319 -11.64 -13.82 1.75
C GLU A 319 -12.95 -14.56 2.02
N ARG A 320 -12.97 -15.37 3.10
CA ARG A 320 -14.20 -15.99 3.59
C ARG A 320 -15.17 -14.92 4.10
N PRO A 321 -16.45 -14.98 3.71
CA PRO A 321 -17.46 -14.05 4.22
C PRO A 321 -17.57 -14.11 5.73
N GLU A 322 -17.75 -12.95 6.34
CA GLU A 322 -18.14 -12.71 7.75
C GLU A 322 -19.27 -13.63 8.22
N ASN A 323 -19.19 -14.07 9.49
CA ASN A 323 -20.22 -14.84 10.16
C ASN A 323 -21.29 -13.94 10.80
N THR A 324 -22.10 -13.31 9.95
CA THR A 324 -23.11 -12.35 10.42
C THR A 324 -24.19 -13.01 11.28
N GLY A 325 -24.57 -12.34 12.38
CA GLY A 325 -25.67 -12.75 13.25
C GLY A 325 -25.28 -13.73 14.35
N GLY A 326 -23.98 -14.00 14.49
CA GLY A 326 -23.34 -14.70 15.60
C GLY A 326 -23.59 -14.07 16.98
N ILE A 327 -23.32 -14.82 18.05
CA ILE A 327 -23.34 -14.28 19.43
C ILE A 327 -22.11 -13.41 19.68
N CYS A 328 -21.00 -13.68 18.99
CA CYS A 328 -19.73 -12.97 19.12
C CYS A 328 -19.42 -12.11 17.89
N ASP A 329 -20.43 -11.87 17.04
CA ASP A 329 -20.33 -11.15 15.78
C ASP A 329 -19.81 -9.73 15.99
N PHE A 330 -18.66 -9.44 15.38
CA PHE A 330 -18.15 -8.09 15.20
C PHE A 330 -18.10 -7.80 13.71
N THR A 331 -18.21 -6.52 13.32
CA THR A 331 -18.07 -6.18 11.92
C THR A 331 -16.66 -6.55 11.42
N GLN A 332 -16.61 -7.38 10.38
CA GLN A 332 -15.36 -7.78 9.74
C GLN A 332 -14.67 -6.55 9.13
N SER A 333 -13.39 -6.38 9.47
CA SER A 333 -12.54 -5.33 8.91
C SER A 333 -11.32 -5.93 8.25
N LEU A 334 -11.13 -5.61 6.96
CA LEU A 334 -10.07 -6.19 6.12
C LEU A 334 -9.09 -5.13 5.59
N GLY A 335 -9.24 -3.87 6.01
CA GLY A 335 -8.50 -2.74 5.45
C GLY A 335 -6.99 -2.79 5.73
N ASP A 336 -6.61 -3.30 6.89
CA ASP A 336 -5.25 -3.22 7.44
C ASP A 336 -4.83 -4.57 8.06
N ARG A 337 -5.05 -5.67 7.33
CA ARG A 337 -4.69 -7.00 7.82
C ARG A 337 -3.17 -7.20 7.84
N CYS A 338 -2.72 -8.08 8.73
CA CYS A 338 -1.30 -8.37 8.99
C CYS A 338 -0.95 -9.86 8.81
N ASP A 339 -1.74 -10.57 8.01
CA ASP A 339 -1.56 -11.99 7.72
C ASP A 339 -0.70 -12.27 6.48
#